data_AF-A0A409X4W4-F1
#
_entry.id   AF-A0A409X4W4-F1
#
_cell.length_a   1.000
_cell.length_b   1.000
_cell.length_c   1.000
_cell.angle_alpha   90.00
_cell.angle_beta   90.00
_cell.angle_gamma   90.00
#
_symmetry.space_group_name_H-M   'P 1'
#
loop_
_entity.id
_entity.type
_entity.pdbx_description
1 polymer ?
#
loop_
_entity_poly.entity_id
_entity_poly.type
_entity_poly.pdbx_seq_one_letter_code
_entity_poly.pdbx_strand_id
1 'polypeptide(L)'
;MASESTVEDVTKTVGSCVAHNKPGESDIQGDFVSQDNQFFVLHNSNGFEPGDVANFETVRDIIQLRPPGELPLKDRIHSVWLCTETPTAEGRILEIGDERLLELAHKIKILVVIMFTQYDRLVRTKKDELEEEEEDLDQSTLDTRSEDQAHRSFMACVESLHRTMDHLQIPMPHYVKGSGYEEEVSELVKVTRDIVREQIKGDA
;
A
#
# COMPACT_ATOMS: atom_id res chain seq x y z
N MET A 1 17.22 -17.66 8.00
CA MET A 1 15.99 -17.62 7.17
C MET A 1 14.83 -17.40 8.12
N ALA A 2 14.02 -16.35 7.92
CA ALA A 2 12.70 -16.36 8.54
C ALA A 2 11.84 -17.32 7.72
N SER A 3 11.18 -18.26 8.39
CA SER A 3 10.39 -19.33 7.80
C SER A 3 9.13 -18.77 7.13
N GLU A 4 8.53 -19.56 6.24
CA GLU A 4 7.21 -19.32 5.65
C GLU A 4 6.15 -18.99 6.72
N SER A 5 6.30 -19.57 7.92
CA SER A 5 5.47 -19.28 9.09
C SER A 5 5.51 -17.81 9.55
N THR A 6 6.60 -17.08 9.35
CA THR A 6 6.70 -15.66 9.72
C THR A 6 5.88 -14.77 8.79
N VAL A 7 5.77 -15.12 7.51
CA VAL A 7 4.94 -14.35 6.57
C VAL A 7 3.46 -14.58 6.89
N GLU A 8 3.07 -15.83 7.13
CA GLU A 8 1.69 -16.18 7.46
C GLU A 8 1.20 -15.50 8.75
N ASP A 9 2.04 -15.45 9.79
CA ASP A 9 1.73 -14.77 11.05
C ASP A 9 1.57 -13.25 10.86
N VAL A 10 2.48 -12.62 10.11
CA VAL A 10 2.37 -11.19 9.80
C VAL A 10 1.11 -10.90 8.98
N THR A 11 0.77 -11.76 8.00
CA THR A 11 -0.48 -11.64 7.23
C THR A 11 -1.70 -11.68 8.14
N LYS A 12 -1.73 -12.57 9.14
CA LYS A 12 -2.81 -12.63 10.14
C LYS A 12 -2.88 -11.36 11.00
N THR A 13 -1.73 -10.83 11.42
CA THR A 13 -1.66 -9.59 12.22
C THR A 13 -2.17 -8.39 11.44
N VAL A 14 -1.77 -8.23 10.18
CA VAL A 14 -2.32 -7.20 9.29
C VAL A 14 -3.83 -7.41 9.10
N GLY A 15 -4.25 -8.67 8.87
CA GLY A 15 -5.64 -9.11 8.82
C GLY A 15 -6.49 -8.62 9.99
N SER A 16 -6.01 -8.91 11.19
CA SER A 16 -6.66 -8.55 12.44
C SER A 16 -6.69 -7.04 12.66
N CYS A 17 -5.60 -6.33 12.36
CA CYS A 17 -5.53 -4.87 12.46
C CYS A 17 -6.60 -4.18 11.59
N VAL A 18 -6.75 -4.60 10.34
CA VAL A 18 -7.75 -4.04 9.42
C VAL A 18 -9.17 -4.44 9.84
N ALA A 19 -9.39 -5.66 10.34
CA ALA A 19 -10.71 -6.12 10.76
C ALA A 19 -11.21 -5.47 12.06
N HIS A 20 -10.31 -5.08 12.97
CA HIS A 20 -10.67 -4.48 14.26
C HIS A 20 -10.84 -2.96 14.21
N ASN A 21 -10.20 -2.27 13.26
CA ASN A 21 -10.32 -0.82 13.12
C ASN A 21 -11.45 -0.46 12.16
N LYS A 22 -12.39 0.38 12.60
CA LYS A 22 -13.33 1.02 11.68
C LYS A 22 -12.59 2.11 10.88
N PRO A 23 -13.06 2.43 9.65
CA PRO A 23 -12.53 3.58 8.91
C PRO A 23 -12.52 4.83 9.79
N GLY A 24 -11.36 5.49 9.92
CA GLY A 24 -11.18 6.70 10.72
C GLY A 24 -11.01 6.49 12.24
N GLU A 25 -10.97 5.24 12.73
CA GLU A 25 -10.68 4.91 14.12
C GLU A 25 -9.39 4.06 14.20
N SER A 26 -8.24 4.72 14.26
CA SER A 26 -6.92 4.12 14.43
C SER A 26 -6.00 5.03 15.22
N ASP A 27 -5.15 4.43 16.06
CA ASP A 27 -4.10 5.12 16.77
C ASP A 27 -2.75 4.72 16.17
N ILE A 28 -2.10 5.68 15.49
CA ILE A 28 -0.78 5.47 14.87
C ILE A 28 0.33 5.24 15.91
N GLN A 29 0.11 5.62 17.17
CA GLN A 29 1.01 5.28 18.28
C GLN A 29 0.73 3.87 18.84
N GLY A 30 -0.39 3.26 18.46
CA GLY A 30 -0.74 1.90 18.82
C GLY A 30 0.09 0.88 18.03
N ASP A 31 0.71 -0.04 18.75
CA ASP A 31 1.51 -1.12 18.18
C ASP A 31 0.63 -2.35 17.96
N PHE A 32 0.52 -2.81 16.72
CA PHE A 32 0.03 -4.14 16.41
C PHE A 32 1.24 -5.07 16.29
N VAL A 33 1.46 -5.86 17.35
CA VAL A 33 2.56 -6.82 17.44
C VAL A 33 2.05 -8.22 17.12
N SER A 34 2.77 -8.91 16.26
CA SER A 34 2.46 -10.29 15.91
C SER A 34 2.68 -11.24 17.10
N GLN A 35 1.79 -12.22 17.29
CA GLN A 35 1.92 -13.19 18.39
C GLN A 35 3.13 -14.11 18.19
N ASP A 36 3.39 -14.54 16.95
CA ASP A 36 4.50 -15.44 16.63
C ASP A 36 5.78 -14.71 16.16
N ASN A 37 5.67 -13.40 15.87
CA ASN A 37 6.79 -12.55 15.47
C ASN A 37 6.76 -11.18 16.15
N GLN A 38 7.32 -11.13 17.36
CA GLN A 38 7.45 -9.89 18.16
C GLN A 38 8.34 -8.81 17.52
N PHE A 39 9.07 -9.13 16.44
CA PHE A 39 9.91 -8.17 15.72
C PHE A 39 9.18 -7.48 14.56
N PHE A 40 7.95 -7.91 14.26
CA PHE A 40 7.07 -7.17 13.36
C PHE A 40 6.12 -6.31 14.18
N VAL A 41 6.24 -5.00 13.99
CA VAL A 41 5.37 -3.99 14.60
C VAL A 41 4.71 -3.21 13.49
N LEU A 42 3.38 -3.26 13.43
CA LEU A 42 2.57 -2.49 12.50
C LEU A 42 1.95 -1.31 13.25
N HIS A 43 2.15 -0.11 12.71
CA HIS A 43 1.46 1.10 13.13
C HIS A 43 0.40 1.43 12.09
N ASN A 44 -0.87 1.54 12.50
CA ASN A 44 -1.95 1.90 11.59
C ASN A 44 -2.32 3.38 11.73
N SER A 45 -2.17 4.14 10.65
CA SER A 45 -2.61 5.54 10.61
C SER A 45 -4.11 5.66 10.36
N ASN A 46 -4.72 6.80 10.70
CA ASN A 46 -6.11 7.12 10.31
C ASN A 46 -6.28 7.39 8.80
N GLY A 47 -5.20 7.34 8.02
CA GLY A 47 -5.17 7.91 6.68
C GLY A 47 -5.27 9.44 6.74
N PHE A 48 -5.29 10.08 5.57
CA PHE A 48 -5.55 11.50 5.43
C PHE A 48 -6.28 11.74 4.11
N GLU A 49 -7.36 12.51 4.15
CA GLU A 49 -8.12 12.92 2.97
C GLU A 49 -7.68 14.29 2.46
N PRO A 50 -8.04 14.70 1.23
CA PRO A 50 -7.81 16.06 0.76
C PRO A 50 -8.32 17.13 1.74
N GLY A 51 -7.40 17.93 2.29
CA GLY A 51 -7.70 18.96 3.29
C GLY A 51 -7.49 18.53 4.74
N ASP A 52 -7.19 17.26 5.00
CA ASP A 52 -6.86 16.75 6.32
C ASP A 52 -5.39 17.00 6.67
N VAL A 53 -5.13 18.21 7.15
CA VAL A 53 -3.79 18.62 7.57
C VAL A 53 -3.38 17.89 8.85
N ALA A 54 -4.30 17.65 9.79
CA ALA A 54 -3.93 17.15 11.12
C ALA A 54 -3.42 15.70 11.08
N ASN A 55 -4.09 14.82 10.34
CA ASN A 55 -3.65 13.44 10.22
C ASN A 55 -2.34 13.32 9.43
N PHE A 56 -2.18 14.11 8.35
CA PHE A 56 -0.92 14.15 7.61
C PHE A 56 0.25 14.61 8.49
N GLU A 57 0.08 15.68 9.27
CA GLU A 57 1.13 16.19 10.16
C GLU A 57 1.49 15.16 11.24
N THR A 58 0.51 14.42 11.76
CA THR A 58 0.76 13.32 12.71
C THR A 58 1.62 12.22 12.11
N VAL A 59 1.30 11.77 10.89
CA VAL A 59 2.11 10.77 10.15
C VAL A 59 3.51 11.31 9.88
N ARG A 60 3.62 12.54 9.41
CA ARG A 60 4.90 13.21 9.14
C ARG A 60 5.78 13.25 10.38
N ASP A 61 5.24 13.68 11.51
CA ASP A 61 6.00 13.86 12.74
C ASP A 61 6.54 12.52 13.26
N ILE A 62 5.75 11.45 13.20
CA ILE A 62 6.18 10.11 13.61
C ILE A 62 7.32 9.60 12.72
N ILE A 63 7.19 9.79 11.41
CA ILE A 63 8.21 9.42 10.45
C ILE A 63 9.52 10.21 10.70
N GLN A 64 9.41 11.52 10.97
CA GLN A 64 10.57 12.38 11.21
C GLN A 64 11.25 12.13 12.57
N LEU A 65 10.51 11.71 13.59
CA LEU A 65 11.04 11.38 14.90
C LEU A 65 11.79 10.05 14.93
N ARG A 66 11.67 9.22 13.88
CA ARG A 66 12.31 7.90 13.78
C ARG A 66 13.22 7.76 12.55
N PRO A 67 14.19 8.68 12.34
CA PRO A 67 14.99 8.69 11.12
C PRO A 67 15.91 7.47 11.03
N PRO A 68 16.12 6.91 9.82
CA PRO A 68 17.11 5.87 9.60
C PRO A 68 18.51 6.34 10.01
N GLY A 69 19.30 5.46 10.62
CA GLY A 69 20.70 5.72 10.96
C GLY A 69 20.95 6.40 12.32
N GLU A 70 19.98 7.13 12.90
CA GLU A 70 20.19 7.85 14.17
C GLU A 70 19.65 7.09 15.39
N LEU A 71 18.70 6.18 15.18
CA LEU A 71 18.13 5.35 16.24
C LEU A 71 18.66 3.91 16.20
N PRO A 72 18.61 3.17 17.33
CA PRO A 72 18.75 1.71 17.31
C PRO A 72 17.76 1.07 16.33
N LEU A 73 18.15 -0.02 15.66
CA LEU A 73 17.32 -0.66 14.63
C LEU A 73 15.87 -0.91 15.08
N LYS A 74 15.68 -1.36 16.32
CA LYS A 74 14.36 -1.65 16.92
C LYS A 74 13.44 -0.44 17.10
N ASP A 75 13.98 0.78 17.08
CA ASP A 75 13.24 2.02 17.33
C ASP A 75 12.99 2.80 16.01
N ARG A 76 13.41 2.25 14.86
CA ARG A 76 13.26 2.87 13.53
C ARG A 76 11.94 2.49 12.86
N ILE A 77 11.47 3.37 11.97
CA ILE A 77 10.52 2.95 10.94
C ILE A 77 11.31 2.35 9.77
N HIS A 78 11.03 1.08 9.48
CA HIS A 78 11.73 0.35 8.41
C HIS A 78 11.10 0.58 7.04
N SER A 79 9.78 0.73 6.99
CA SER A 79 9.03 0.90 5.76
C SER A 79 7.67 1.54 6.03
N VAL A 80 7.14 2.21 5.03
CA VAL A 80 5.78 2.74 5.00
C VAL A 80 5.00 2.03 3.90
N TRP A 81 3.78 1.61 4.22
CA TRP A 81 2.83 1.11 3.22
C TRP A 81 1.86 2.23 2.87
N LEU A 82 1.94 2.73 1.65
CA LEU A 82 1.01 3.73 1.14
C LEU A 82 -0.16 3.00 0.47
N CYS A 83 -1.29 2.95 1.15
CA CYS A 83 -2.50 2.30 0.65
C CYS A 83 -3.31 3.33 -0.14
N THR A 84 -3.53 3.09 -1.42
CA THR A 84 -4.35 3.95 -2.29
C THR A 84 -5.43 3.13 -2.97
N GLU A 85 -6.59 3.72 -3.23
CA GLU A 85 -7.65 3.05 -3.99
C GLU A 85 -7.24 2.93 -5.46
N THR A 86 -7.51 1.78 -6.07
CA THR A 86 -7.36 1.62 -7.52
C THR A 86 -8.40 2.52 -8.20
N PRO A 87 -7.99 3.49 -9.04
CA PRO A 87 -8.94 4.39 -9.67
C PRO A 87 -9.91 3.62 -10.56
N THR A 88 -11.20 3.87 -10.38
CA THR A 88 -12.28 3.31 -11.22
C THR A 88 -12.58 4.18 -12.45
N ALA A 89 -12.15 5.45 -12.42
CA ALA A 89 -12.29 6.43 -13.49
C ALA A 89 -10.95 7.14 -13.74
N GLU A 90 -10.91 7.94 -14.81
CA GLU A 90 -9.79 8.84 -15.06
C GLU A 90 -9.69 9.87 -13.92
N GLY A 91 -8.71 9.70 -13.06
CA GLY A 91 -8.50 10.52 -11.86
C GLY A 91 -7.03 10.56 -11.46
N ARG A 92 -6.71 11.46 -10.53
CA ARG A 92 -5.39 11.44 -9.89
C ARG A 92 -5.28 10.21 -9.01
N ILE A 93 -4.15 9.51 -9.12
CA ILE A 93 -3.87 8.28 -8.37
C ILE A 93 -3.36 8.61 -6.97
N LEU A 94 -2.57 9.68 -6.91
CA LEU A 94 -1.98 10.20 -5.70
C LEU A 94 -2.58 11.58 -5.45
N GLU A 95 -3.02 11.79 -4.23
CA GLU A 95 -3.40 13.09 -3.73
C GLU A 95 -2.15 13.86 -3.27
N ILE A 96 -2.31 15.16 -3.00
CA ILE A 96 -1.19 16.03 -2.57
C ILE A 96 -0.53 15.50 -1.29
N GLY A 97 -1.30 14.89 -0.39
CA GLY A 97 -0.76 14.27 0.83
C GLY A 97 0.16 13.08 0.52
N ASP A 98 -0.21 12.27 -0.47
CA ASP A 98 0.57 11.10 -0.89
C ASP A 98 1.90 11.51 -1.52
N GLU A 99 1.86 12.50 -2.41
CA GLU A 99 3.07 13.06 -3.02
C GLU A 99 4.03 13.60 -1.95
N ARG A 100 3.52 14.36 -0.98
CA ARG A 100 4.32 14.88 0.14
C ARG A 100 4.89 13.77 1.03
N LEU A 101 4.14 12.71 1.25
CA LEU A 101 4.62 11.54 2.00
C LEU A 101 5.77 10.86 1.26
N LEU A 102 5.65 10.68 -0.06
CA LEU A 102 6.68 10.09 -0.90
C LEU A 102 7.94 10.96 -0.93
N GLU A 103 7.81 12.27 -1.09
CA GLU A 103 8.93 13.22 -0.99
C GLU A 103 9.63 13.15 0.37
N LEU A 104 8.85 13.13 1.45
CA LEU A 104 9.38 13.02 2.81
C LEU A 104 10.17 11.73 2.97
N ALA A 105 9.57 10.59 2.62
CA ALA A 105 10.17 9.27 2.74
C ALA A 105 11.44 9.16 1.90
N HIS A 106 11.43 9.70 0.67
CA HIS A 106 12.61 9.76 -0.17
C HIS A 106 13.74 10.58 0.47
N LYS A 107 13.43 11.77 0.97
CA LYS A 107 14.40 12.68 1.60
C LYS A 107 15.11 12.06 2.80
N ILE A 108 14.39 11.30 3.62
CA ILE A 108 14.93 10.65 4.83
C ILE A 108 15.27 9.17 4.61
N LYS A 109 15.18 8.68 3.38
CA LYS A 109 15.54 7.32 2.95
C LYS A 109 14.74 6.20 3.64
N ILE A 110 13.44 6.41 3.84
CA ILE A 110 12.52 5.35 4.26
C ILE A 110 11.91 4.69 3.02
N LEU A 111 11.84 3.35 3.02
CA LEU A 111 11.20 2.59 1.97
C LEU A 111 9.68 2.83 1.99
N VAL A 112 9.11 3.12 0.82
CA VAL A 112 7.66 3.10 0.61
C VAL A 112 7.30 1.96 -0.32
N VAL A 113 6.27 1.19 0.05
CA VAL A 113 5.61 0.23 -0.84
C VAL A 113 4.17 0.69 -1.05
N ILE A 114 3.75 0.84 -2.31
CA ILE A 114 2.39 1.26 -2.64
C ILE A 114 1.48 0.04 -2.73
N MET A 115 0.36 0.05 -2.03
CA MET A 115 -0.66 -0.99 -2.12
C MET A 115 -1.90 -0.41 -2.80
N PHE A 116 -2.17 -0.88 -4.02
CA PHE A 116 -3.40 -0.55 -4.73
C PHE A 116 -4.53 -1.43 -4.22
N THR A 117 -5.51 -0.82 -3.56
CA THR A 117 -6.66 -1.50 -2.96
C THR A 117 -7.88 -1.47 -3.89
N GLN A 118 -8.90 -2.28 -3.60
CA GLN A 118 -10.19 -2.27 -4.32
C GLN A 118 -10.09 -2.53 -5.84
N TYR A 119 -9.14 -3.35 -6.32
CA TYR A 119 -9.09 -3.72 -7.73
C TYR A 119 -10.34 -4.52 -8.15
N ASP A 120 -10.90 -5.31 -7.23
CA ASP A 120 -12.15 -6.03 -7.44
C ASP A 120 -13.31 -5.09 -7.80
N ARG A 121 -13.34 -3.88 -7.21
CA ARG A 121 -14.30 -2.84 -7.54
C ARG A 121 -14.09 -2.30 -8.95
N LEU A 122 -12.85 -2.16 -9.43
CA LEU A 122 -12.56 -1.81 -10.81
C LEU A 122 -13.05 -2.90 -11.78
N VAL A 123 -12.80 -4.18 -11.48
CA VAL A 123 -13.29 -5.31 -12.30
C VAL A 123 -14.82 -5.29 -12.38
N ARG A 124 -15.51 -5.12 -11.24
CA ARG A 124 -16.98 -5.00 -11.20
C ARG A 124 -17.47 -3.81 -12.03
N THR A 125 -16.83 -2.65 -11.89
CA THR A 125 -17.19 -1.46 -12.68
C THR A 125 -17.08 -1.75 -14.18
N LYS A 126 -16.01 -2.42 -14.63
CA LYS A 126 -15.84 -2.81 -16.05
C LYS A 126 -16.84 -3.85 -16.52
N LYS A 127 -17.27 -4.73 -15.62
CA LYS A 127 -18.33 -5.69 -15.91
C LYS A 127 -19.67 -4.99 -16.08
N ASP A 128 -20.04 -4.10 -15.17
CA ASP A 128 -21.28 -3.32 -15.24
C ASP A 128 -21.33 -2.47 -16.53
N GLU A 129 -20.22 -1.81 -16.89
CA GLU A 129 -20.08 -1.07 -18.16
C GLU A 129 -20.30 -1.98 -19.39
N LEU A 130 -19.73 -3.19 -19.40
CA LEU A 130 -19.89 -4.15 -20.50
C LEU A 130 -21.32 -4.71 -20.60
N GLU A 131 -22.00 -4.93 -19.47
CA GLU A 131 -23.39 -5.38 -19.43
C GLU A 131 -24.35 -4.31 -19.98
N GLU A 132 -24.06 -3.03 -19.77
CA GLU A 132 -24.82 -1.92 -20.35
C GLU A 132 -24.56 -1.74 -21.85
N GLU A 133 -23.33 -2.03 -22.33
CA GLU A 133 -22.94 -1.88 -23.73
C GLU A 133 -23.33 -3.08 -24.62
N GLU A 134 -23.28 -4.31 -24.08
CA GLU A 134 -23.48 -5.55 -24.83
C GLU A 134 -24.40 -6.54 -24.06
N GLU A 135 -25.73 -6.40 -24.19
CA GLU A 135 -26.76 -7.18 -23.47
C GLU A 135 -26.70 -8.72 -23.67
N ASP A 136 -26.06 -9.20 -24.75
CA ASP A 136 -26.08 -10.61 -25.15
C ASP A 136 -24.79 -11.39 -24.83
N LEU A 137 -23.85 -10.80 -24.07
CA LEU A 137 -22.62 -11.48 -23.69
C LEU A 137 -22.88 -12.62 -22.69
N ASP A 138 -22.27 -13.77 -22.93
CA ASP A 138 -22.27 -14.84 -21.93
C ASP A 138 -21.39 -14.49 -20.74
N GLN A 139 -21.68 -15.10 -19.59
CA GLN A 139 -21.00 -14.81 -18.33
C GLN A 139 -19.49 -14.97 -18.39
N SER A 140 -19.00 -16.00 -19.09
CA SER A 140 -17.56 -16.28 -19.16
C SER A 140 -16.82 -15.25 -20.01
N THR A 141 -17.46 -14.74 -21.05
CA THR A 141 -16.94 -13.64 -21.88
C THR A 141 -16.96 -12.32 -21.11
N LEU A 142 -18.02 -12.02 -20.35
CA LEU A 142 -18.08 -10.85 -19.47
C LEU A 142 -16.94 -10.84 -18.45
N ASP A 143 -16.76 -11.97 -17.74
CA ASP A 143 -15.74 -12.08 -16.70
C ASP A 143 -14.33 -11.87 -17.30
N THR A 144 -14.01 -12.56 -18.39
CA THR A 144 -12.69 -12.42 -19.06
C THR A 144 -12.46 -10.99 -19.58
N ARG A 145 -13.44 -10.37 -20.26
CA ARG A 145 -13.29 -9.03 -20.84
C ARG A 145 -13.23 -7.94 -19.76
N SER A 146 -13.99 -8.08 -18.67
CA SER A 146 -13.97 -7.14 -17.55
C SER A 146 -12.61 -7.15 -16.85
N GLU A 147 -12.01 -8.33 -16.64
CA GLU A 147 -10.66 -8.46 -16.08
C GLU A 147 -9.60 -7.84 -17.00
N ASP A 148 -9.69 -8.10 -18.32
CA ASP A 148 -8.79 -7.51 -19.31
C ASP A 148 -8.88 -5.98 -19.35
N GLN A 149 -10.10 -5.42 -19.32
CA GLN A 149 -10.31 -3.98 -19.30
C GLN A 149 -9.84 -3.34 -18.00
N ALA A 150 -10.11 -3.98 -16.85
CA ALA A 150 -9.60 -3.54 -15.55
C ALA A 150 -8.06 -3.56 -15.54
N HIS A 151 -7.43 -4.60 -16.09
CA HIS A 151 -5.99 -4.69 -16.16
C HIS A 151 -5.38 -3.58 -17.01
N ARG A 152 -5.96 -3.28 -18.18
CA ARG A 152 -5.52 -2.16 -19.03
C ARG A 152 -5.66 -0.82 -18.31
N SER A 153 -6.78 -0.61 -17.62
CA SER A 153 -7.03 0.62 -16.84
C SER A 153 -6.01 0.77 -15.71
N PHE A 154 -5.69 -0.34 -15.02
CA PHE A 154 -4.66 -0.37 -14.00
C PHE A 154 -3.26 -0.09 -14.56
N MET A 155 -2.91 -0.61 -15.73
CA MET A 155 -1.61 -0.31 -16.35
C MET A 155 -1.50 1.16 -16.74
N ALA A 156 -2.57 1.79 -17.25
CA ALA A 156 -2.61 3.23 -17.50
C ALA A 156 -2.44 4.04 -16.19
N CYS A 157 -3.00 3.53 -15.09
CA CYS A 157 -2.76 4.07 -13.75
C CYS A 157 -1.27 3.96 -13.37
N VAL A 158 -0.65 2.79 -13.50
CA VAL A 158 0.79 2.61 -13.24
C VAL A 158 1.66 3.53 -14.09
N GLU A 159 1.32 3.76 -15.36
CA GLU A 159 2.03 4.74 -16.21
C GLU A 159 1.92 6.17 -15.68
N SER A 160 0.76 6.57 -15.17
CA SER A 160 0.57 7.90 -14.58
C SER A 160 1.31 8.05 -13.25
N LEU A 161 1.43 6.95 -12.47
CA LEU A 161 2.30 6.91 -11.30
C LEU A 161 3.78 7.13 -11.68
N HIS A 162 4.28 6.48 -12.74
CA HIS A 162 5.64 6.71 -13.24
C HIS A 162 5.89 8.19 -13.58
N ARG A 163 4.97 8.83 -14.31
CA ARG A 163 5.07 10.26 -14.62
C ARG A 163 5.13 11.11 -13.36
N THR A 164 4.34 10.78 -12.35
CA THR A 164 4.36 11.47 -11.05
C THR A 164 5.72 11.32 -10.37
N MET A 165 6.28 10.11 -10.35
CA MET A 165 7.61 9.86 -9.76
C MET A 165 8.71 10.62 -10.51
N ASP A 166 8.65 10.69 -11.84
CA ASP A 166 9.57 11.48 -12.67
C ASP A 166 9.48 12.98 -12.33
N HIS A 167 8.26 13.51 -12.15
CA HIS A 167 8.04 14.90 -11.75
C HIS A 167 8.59 15.21 -10.35
N LEU A 168 8.40 14.29 -9.40
CA LEU A 168 8.92 14.40 -8.04
C LEU A 168 10.43 14.11 -7.97
N GLN A 169 11.03 13.56 -9.03
CA GLN A 169 12.43 13.10 -9.09
C GLN A 169 12.74 12.02 -8.03
N ILE A 170 11.79 11.11 -7.81
CA ILE A 170 11.89 10.01 -6.84
C ILE A 170 11.95 8.68 -7.61
N PRO A 171 12.75 7.69 -7.18
CA PRO A 171 12.73 6.36 -7.77
C PRO A 171 11.35 5.71 -7.66
N MET A 172 10.92 4.98 -8.68
CA MET A 172 9.65 4.25 -8.67
C MET A 172 9.55 3.32 -7.44
N PRO A 173 8.59 3.53 -6.53
CA PRO A 173 8.37 2.63 -5.41
C PRO A 173 7.94 1.24 -5.90
N HIS A 174 8.23 0.21 -5.11
CA HIS A 174 7.57 -1.08 -5.31
C HIS A 174 6.07 -0.91 -5.08
N TYR A 175 5.26 -1.63 -5.86
CA TYR A 175 3.82 -1.63 -5.70
C TYR A 175 3.26 -3.05 -5.77
N VAL A 176 2.13 -3.25 -5.08
CA VAL A 176 1.36 -4.49 -5.05
C VAL A 176 -0.05 -4.19 -5.51
N LYS A 177 -0.62 -5.06 -6.36
CA LYS A 177 -1.97 -4.93 -6.89
C LYS A 177 -2.94 -5.77 -6.07
N GLY A 178 -4.00 -5.13 -5.59
CA GLY A 178 -4.96 -5.74 -4.69
C GLY A 178 -6.02 -6.63 -5.34
N SER A 179 -5.77 -7.91 -5.67
CA SER A 179 -6.78 -8.81 -6.27
C SER A 179 -7.52 -9.78 -5.32
N GLY A 180 -7.13 -9.84 -4.04
CA GLY A 180 -7.74 -10.62 -2.96
C GLY A 180 -6.98 -10.50 -1.63
N TYR A 181 -7.68 -10.24 -0.52
CA TYR A 181 -7.10 -9.76 0.75
C TYR A 181 -5.90 -10.57 1.32
N GLU A 182 -5.98 -11.91 1.40
CA GLU A 182 -4.92 -12.70 2.04
C GLU A 182 -3.65 -12.84 1.16
N GLU A 183 -3.81 -12.99 -0.15
CA GLU A 183 -2.69 -13.11 -1.08
C GLU A 183 -1.94 -11.78 -1.21
N GLU A 184 -2.67 -10.66 -1.22
CA GLU A 184 -2.13 -9.30 -1.26
C GLU A 184 -1.23 -8.98 -0.08
N VAL A 185 -1.75 -9.23 1.12
CA VAL A 185 -1.01 -8.94 2.35
C VAL A 185 0.22 -9.84 2.41
N SER A 186 0.11 -11.10 2.00
CA SER A 186 1.26 -12.01 1.89
C SER A 186 2.33 -11.49 0.92
N GLU A 187 1.93 -11.01 -0.26
CA GLU A 187 2.84 -10.41 -1.24
C GLU A 187 3.49 -9.13 -0.71
N LEU A 188 2.70 -8.21 -0.15
CA LEU A 188 3.16 -6.97 0.46
C LEU A 188 4.20 -7.23 1.56
N VAL A 189 3.92 -8.18 2.45
CA VAL A 189 4.83 -8.57 3.53
C VAL A 189 6.12 -9.18 2.97
N LYS A 190 6.04 -10.05 1.96
CA LYS A 190 7.20 -10.66 1.31
C LYS A 190 8.09 -9.61 0.66
N VAL A 191 7.50 -8.75 -0.19
CA VAL A 191 8.20 -7.66 -0.90
C VAL A 191 8.88 -6.73 0.11
N THR A 192 8.14 -6.26 1.11
CA THR A 192 8.66 -5.37 2.15
C THR A 192 9.82 -6.00 2.91
N ARG A 193 9.66 -7.26 3.34
CA ARG A 193 10.70 -8.00 4.08
C ARG A 193 11.98 -8.11 3.27
N ASP A 194 11.87 -8.45 1.99
CA ASP A 194 13.04 -8.70 1.14
C ASP A 194 13.82 -7.40 0.90
N ILE A 195 13.12 -6.28 0.66
CA ILE A 195 13.75 -4.96 0.50
C ILE A 195 14.38 -4.47 1.82
N VAL A 196 13.66 -4.57 2.94
CA VAL A 196 14.18 -4.16 4.26
C VAL A 196 15.41 -4.97 4.64
N ARG A 197 15.45 -6.27 4.32
CA ARG A 197 16.64 -7.11 4.55
C ARG A 197 17.85 -6.64 3.75
N GLU A 198 17.65 -6.19 2.53
CA GLU A 198 18.74 -5.66 1.70
C GLU A 198 19.25 -4.33 2.25
N GLN A 199 18.37 -3.46 2.72
CA GLN A 199 18.75 -2.18 3.34
C GLN A 199 19.53 -2.38 4.64
N ILE A 200 19.06 -3.26 5.54
CA ILE A 200 19.74 -3.50 6.83
C ILE A 200 21.13 -4.12 6.64
N LYS A 201 21.34 -4.93 5.60
CA LYS A 201 22.68 -5.47 5.27
C LYS A 201 23.68 -4.37 4.87
N GLY A 202 23.21 -3.23 4.36
CA GLY A 202 24.05 -2.08 4.04
C GLY A 202 24.41 -1.21 5.25
N ASP A 203 23.70 -1.38 6.37
CA ASP A 203 23.87 -0.63 7.62
C ASP A 203 24.81 -1.32 8.64
N ALA A 204 25.21 -2.57 8.37
CA ALA A 204 26.05 -3.41 9.24
C ALA A 204 27.51 -3.44 8.77
#